data_AF-A0A5K7YII0-F1
#
_entry.id   AF-A0A5K7YII0-F1
#
_cell.length_a   1.000
_cell.length_b   1.000
_cell.length_c   1.000
_cell.angle_alpha   90.00
_cell.angle_beta   90.00
_cell.angle_gamma   90.00
#
_symmetry.space_group_name_H-M   'P 1'
#
loop_
_entity.id
_entity.type
_entity.pdbx_description
1 polymer ?
#
loop_
_entity_poly.entity_id
_entity_poly.type
_entity_poly.pdbx_seq_one_letter_code
_entity_poly.pdbx_strand_id
1 'polypeptide(L)'
;MVRKQIEQEKSTLVILNTKSDARKMYEECRSIECEKAFLTTDLCPAHRLNVLERLRENLSPKTKQVTLCVSTQLIEAGVDVSFDCVIRAQAGMDSIIQAAGRCNRNKENPTPQPVFVVDIQDEKLSRLPEIKDGKDVTARVFREKRDGNLLSDEVINLFYQYYFFDQQKGKNVGKMDYKTKDDKTTIYNLLNKNSLGAVAYRNRNNRDYKGLPCAFQTAADEFSVIDGIQTGVVVPYGEALKLVDEFQRSHEPKEKMRILKQMQKYTVSIYSNCLDEIKKGASLVDGTFYLLSPDYYDAEEQGLKREAMFSFLNA
;
A
#
# COMPACT_ATOMS: atom_id res chain seq x y z
N MET A 1 13.14 -3.95 20.35
CA MET A 1 13.81 -4.75 19.30
C MET A 1 14.60 -3.89 18.33
N VAL A 2 13.99 -2.87 17.71
CA VAL A 2 14.67 -1.96 16.77
C VAL A 2 15.95 -1.35 17.35
N ARG A 3 15.86 -0.70 18.53
CA ARG A 3 17.02 -0.10 19.21
C ARG A 3 18.21 -1.06 19.31
N LYS A 4 17.96 -2.31 19.73
CA LYS A 4 18.99 -3.36 19.85
C LYS A 4 19.68 -3.67 18.52
N GLN A 5 18.97 -3.64 17.39
CA GLN A 5 19.58 -3.89 16.08
C GLN A 5 20.44 -2.70 15.65
N ILE A 6 19.95 -1.47 15.87
CA ILE A 6 20.69 -0.24 15.56
C ILE A 6 21.96 -0.13 16.41
N GLU A 7 21.90 -0.44 17.71
CA GLU A 7 23.06 -0.51 18.62
C GLU A 7 24.09 -1.59 18.21
N GLN A 8 23.68 -2.58 17.40
CA GLN A 8 24.56 -3.59 16.82
C GLN A 8 25.06 -3.20 15.42
N GLU A 9 24.93 -1.93 15.04
CA GLU A 9 25.32 -1.37 13.74
C GLU A 9 24.60 -2.03 12.54
N LYS A 10 23.40 -2.57 12.77
CA LYS A 10 22.60 -3.21 11.72
C LYS A 10 21.60 -2.23 11.13
N SER A 11 21.76 -1.92 9.85
CA SER A 11 20.72 -1.22 9.09
C SER A 11 19.46 -2.06 9.06
N THR A 12 18.36 -1.49 9.56
CA THR A 12 17.14 -2.24 9.89
C THR A 12 15.95 -1.69 9.12
N LEU A 13 15.22 -2.59 8.46
CA LEU A 13 13.95 -2.30 7.82
C LEU A 13 12.79 -2.78 8.70
N VAL A 14 11.87 -1.88 9.03
CA VAL A 14 10.64 -2.17 9.76
C VAL A 14 9.46 -1.99 8.82
N ILE A 15 8.70 -3.05 8.59
CA ILE A 15 7.51 -3.04 7.73
C ILE A 15 6.28 -3.31 8.57
N LEU A 16 5.33 -2.36 8.57
CA LEU A 16 4.09 -2.45 9.32
C LEU A 16 2.88 -2.51 8.36
N ASN A 17 1.78 -3.14 8.79
CA ASN A 17 0.64 -3.34 7.89
C ASN A 17 -0.16 -2.06 7.63
N THR A 18 -0.10 -1.10 8.56
CA THR A 18 -0.87 0.15 8.48
C THR A 18 0.05 1.37 8.53
N LYS A 19 -0.37 2.46 7.88
CA LYS A 19 0.34 3.75 7.94
C LYS A 19 0.33 4.34 9.36
N SER A 20 -0.73 4.10 10.13
CA SER A 20 -0.82 4.59 11.51
C SER A 20 0.23 3.95 12.40
N ASP A 21 0.42 2.63 12.29
CA ASP A 21 1.45 1.93 13.07
C ASP A 21 2.84 2.32 12.60
N ALA A 22 3.04 2.45 11.27
CA ALA A 22 4.27 2.99 10.68
C ALA A 22 4.63 4.36 11.26
N ARG A 23 3.69 5.31 11.25
CA ARG A 23 3.93 6.66 11.77
C ARG A 23 4.23 6.64 13.27
N LYS A 24 3.45 5.92 14.06
CA LYS A 24 3.68 5.76 15.50
C LYS A 24 5.08 5.21 15.78
N MET A 25 5.48 4.16 15.07
CA MET A 25 6.79 3.53 15.22
C MET A 25 7.94 4.47 14.84
N TYR A 26 7.76 5.25 13.78
CA TYR A 26 8.77 6.21 13.34
C TYR A 26 8.99 7.31 14.39
N GLU A 27 7.91 7.87 14.95
CA GLU A 27 8.01 8.88 16.02
C GLU A 27 8.63 8.31 17.30
N GLU A 28 8.28 7.08 17.71
CA GLU A 28 8.89 6.41 18.86
C GLU A 28 10.40 6.15 18.67
N CYS A 29 10.87 6.06 17.43
CA CYS A 29 12.28 5.86 17.11
C CYS A 29 13.06 7.16 16.88
N ARG A 30 12.42 8.33 16.99
CA ARG A 30 13.04 9.62 16.67
C ARG A 30 14.28 9.92 17.51
N SER A 31 14.27 9.49 18.77
CA SER A 31 15.39 9.68 19.71
C SER A 31 16.57 8.73 19.49
N ILE A 32 16.46 7.74 18.60
CA ILE A 32 17.54 6.79 18.31
C ILE A 32 18.52 7.48 17.36
N GLU A 33 19.81 7.56 17.70
CA GLU A 33 20.80 8.20 16.83
C GLU A 33 21.18 7.27 15.68
N CYS A 34 20.63 7.55 14.49
CA CYS A 34 20.89 6.85 13.24
C CYS A 34 20.23 7.62 12.07
N GLU A 35 20.64 7.27 10.86
CA GLU A 35 19.93 7.70 9.64
C GLU A 35 18.52 7.11 9.62
N LYS A 36 17.52 7.90 9.22
CA LYS A 36 16.12 7.49 9.23
C LYS A 36 15.43 7.74 7.91
N ALA A 37 14.59 6.80 7.50
CA ALA A 37 13.72 6.94 6.34
C ALA A 37 12.31 6.47 6.68
N PHE A 38 11.31 7.23 6.23
CA PHE A 38 9.92 6.84 6.30
C PHE A 38 9.41 6.61 4.88
N LEU A 39 8.94 5.40 4.56
CA LEU A 39 8.57 5.04 3.19
C LEU A 39 7.13 4.51 3.12
N THR A 40 6.20 5.38 2.77
CA THR A 40 4.78 5.02 2.63
C THR A 40 4.17 5.64 1.39
N THR A 41 2.91 5.29 1.10
CA THR A 41 2.15 5.90 0.00
C THR A 41 1.73 7.35 0.29
N ASP A 42 2.02 7.90 1.48
CA ASP A 42 1.81 9.32 1.78
C ASP A 42 2.89 10.21 1.12
N LEU A 43 3.98 9.63 0.62
CA LEU A 43 4.98 10.30 -0.22
C LEU A 43 4.53 10.31 -1.68
N CYS A 44 4.62 11.49 -2.33
CA CYS A 44 4.46 11.56 -3.78
C CYS A 44 5.59 10.81 -4.50
N PRO A 45 5.39 10.36 -5.76
CA PRO A 45 6.40 9.60 -6.50
C PRO A 45 7.79 10.23 -6.52
N ALA A 46 7.89 11.54 -6.74
CA ALA A 46 9.17 12.26 -6.75
C ALA A 46 9.84 12.24 -5.37
N HIS A 47 9.09 12.48 -4.30
CA HIS A 47 9.62 12.43 -2.93
C HIS A 47 10.10 11.02 -2.58
N ARG A 48 9.30 10.01 -2.91
CA ARG A 48 9.66 8.60 -2.71
C ARG A 48 10.95 8.23 -3.43
N LEU A 49 11.14 8.68 -4.66
CA LEU A 49 12.36 8.41 -5.42
C LEU A 49 13.60 8.97 -4.71
N ASN A 50 13.52 10.22 -4.25
CA ASN A 50 14.62 10.86 -3.51
C ASN A 50 14.97 10.09 -2.22
N VAL A 51 13.97 9.65 -1.45
CA VAL A 51 14.18 8.84 -0.24
C VAL A 51 14.83 7.49 -0.60
N LEU A 52 14.42 6.86 -1.69
CA LEU A 52 14.98 5.59 -2.15
C LEU A 52 16.43 5.72 -2.63
N GLU A 53 16.76 6.82 -3.33
CA GLU A 53 18.13 7.13 -3.74
C GLU A 53 19.04 7.31 -2.52
N ARG A 54 18.62 8.12 -1.54
CA ARG A 54 19.33 8.28 -0.27
C ARG A 54 19.52 6.94 0.46
N LEU A 55 18.48 6.09 0.49
CA LEU A 55 18.57 4.76 1.10
C LEU A 55 19.61 3.88 0.40
N ARG A 56 19.66 3.89 -0.94
CA ARG A 56 20.66 3.11 -1.69
C ARG A 56 22.08 3.58 -1.40
N GLU A 57 22.28 4.89 -1.28
CA GLU A 57 23.58 5.46 -0.89
C GLU A 57 23.95 5.06 0.53
N ASN A 58 23.06 5.24 1.51
CA ASN A 58 23.33 4.91 2.91
C ASN A 58 23.51 3.41 3.16
N LEU A 59 22.94 2.54 2.33
CA LEU A 59 23.06 1.08 2.46
C LEU A 59 24.22 0.50 1.65
N SER A 60 24.84 1.29 0.76
CA SER A 60 26.00 0.85 -0.03
C SER A 60 27.20 0.54 0.88
N PRO A 61 27.97 -0.54 0.63
CA PRO A 61 29.16 -0.87 1.42
C PRO A 61 30.21 0.24 1.50
N LYS A 62 30.25 1.15 0.50
CA LYS A 62 31.25 2.24 0.43
C LYS A 62 30.87 3.46 1.26
N THR A 63 29.58 3.63 1.53
CA THR A 63 28.97 4.85 2.10
C THR A 63 28.03 4.48 3.26
N LYS A 64 28.27 3.32 3.88
CA LYS A 64 27.35 2.70 4.83
C LYS A 64 27.12 3.62 6.02
N GLN A 65 25.85 3.97 6.24
CA GLN A 65 25.36 4.62 7.44
C GLN A 65 24.33 3.71 8.10
N VAL A 66 24.40 3.55 9.42
CA VAL A 66 23.42 2.75 10.15
C VAL A 66 22.06 3.39 9.96
N THR A 67 21.17 2.69 9.25
CA THR A 67 19.92 3.26 8.74
C THR A 67 18.71 2.49 9.26
N LEU A 68 17.74 3.21 9.82
CA LEU A 68 16.41 2.72 10.15
C LEU A 68 15.42 3.16 9.06
N CYS A 69 14.86 2.20 8.34
CA CYS A 69 13.74 2.47 7.42
C CYS A 69 12.45 1.94 8.04
N VAL A 70 11.45 2.81 8.24
CA VAL A 70 10.09 2.41 8.61
C VAL A 70 9.19 2.55 7.39
N SER A 71 8.54 1.46 7.00
CA SER A 71 7.76 1.37 5.77
C SER A 71 6.43 0.64 5.99
N THR A 72 5.57 0.75 4.97
CA THR A 72 4.43 -0.15 4.77
C THR A 72 4.78 -1.19 3.68
N GLN A 73 3.79 -1.92 3.14
CA GLN A 73 3.97 -2.93 2.09
C GLN A 73 4.58 -2.38 0.79
N LEU A 74 4.67 -1.06 0.64
CA LEU A 74 5.24 -0.40 -0.52
C LEU A 74 6.69 -0.80 -0.83
N ILE A 75 7.49 -1.18 0.16
CA ILE A 75 8.88 -1.63 -0.06
C ILE A 75 8.99 -3.11 -0.47
N GLU A 76 7.90 -3.88 -0.35
CA GLU A 76 7.90 -5.32 -0.64
C GLU A 76 8.03 -5.59 -2.15
N ALA A 77 7.47 -4.72 -3.00
CA ALA A 77 7.52 -4.83 -4.47
C ALA A 77 8.25 -3.65 -5.13
N GLY A 78 9.13 -3.95 -6.09
CA GLY A 78 9.66 -2.94 -7.01
C GLY A 78 10.77 -2.02 -6.48
N VAL A 79 11.28 -2.25 -5.27
CA VAL A 79 12.42 -1.48 -4.70
C VAL A 79 13.68 -2.35 -4.62
N ASP A 80 14.82 -1.79 -4.98
CA ASP A 80 16.13 -2.46 -4.87
C ASP A 80 16.95 -1.85 -3.72
N VAL A 81 16.76 -2.44 -2.53
CA VAL A 81 17.43 -2.10 -1.28
C VAL A 81 17.68 -3.39 -0.49
N SER A 82 18.73 -3.40 0.31
CA SER A 82 19.16 -4.54 1.11
C SER A 82 19.53 -4.07 2.51
N PHE A 83 18.97 -4.72 3.53
CA PHE A 83 19.17 -4.37 4.93
C PHE A 83 19.83 -5.53 5.69
N ASP A 84 20.54 -5.21 6.78
CA ASP A 84 21.15 -6.20 7.67
C ASP A 84 20.10 -6.91 8.54
N CYS A 85 18.93 -6.31 8.73
CA CYS A 85 17.84 -6.89 9.50
C CYS A 85 16.49 -6.42 8.95
N VAL A 86 15.51 -7.33 8.94
CA VAL A 86 14.11 -7.01 8.62
C VAL A 86 13.22 -7.37 9.81
N ILE A 87 12.33 -6.45 10.16
CA ILE A 87 11.29 -6.61 11.18
C ILE A 87 9.95 -6.37 10.48
N ARG A 88 9.11 -7.41 10.38
CA ARG A 88 7.85 -7.39 9.66
C ARG A 88 6.70 -7.63 10.64
N ALA A 89 5.70 -6.74 10.66
CA ALA A 89 4.43 -7.03 11.32
C ALA A 89 3.84 -8.31 10.72
N GLN A 90 3.23 -9.17 11.53
CA GLN A 90 2.65 -10.42 11.07
C GLN A 90 1.60 -10.16 9.97
N ALA A 91 1.72 -10.92 8.89
CA ALA A 91 0.90 -10.81 7.68
C ALA A 91 0.81 -12.20 7.02
N GLY A 92 0.28 -12.28 5.80
CA GLY A 92 0.38 -13.48 4.97
C GLY A 92 1.83 -13.92 4.76
N MET A 93 2.03 -15.23 4.57
CA MET A 93 3.38 -15.78 4.48
C MET A 93 4.12 -15.35 3.20
N ASP A 94 3.38 -15.04 2.15
CA ASP A 94 3.86 -14.39 0.93
C ASP A 94 4.47 -13.01 1.21
N SER A 95 3.80 -12.14 1.98
CA SER A 95 4.36 -10.84 2.39
C SER A 95 5.62 -11.02 3.26
N ILE A 96 5.65 -12.02 4.13
CA ILE A 96 6.83 -12.32 4.96
C ILE A 96 8.01 -12.76 4.10
N ILE A 97 7.79 -13.62 3.10
CA ILE A 97 8.81 -14.07 2.16
C ILE A 97 9.34 -12.89 1.32
N GLN A 98 8.44 -12.02 0.83
CA GLN A 98 8.83 -10.83 0.07
C GLN A 98 9.68 -9.87 0.92
N ALA A 99 9.31 -9.66 2.18
CA ALA A 99 10.08 -8.88 3.13
C ALA A 99 11.45 -9.53 3.43
N ALA A 100 11.49 -10.85 3.59
CA ALA A 100 12.73 -11.60 3.80
C ALA A 100 13.70 -11.45 2.61
N GLY A 101 13.17 -11.33 1.39
CA GLY A 101 13.97 -11.02 0.19
C GLY A 101 14.65 -9.64 0.19
N ARG A 102 14.39 -8.79 1.19
CA ARG A 102 15.07 -7.50 1.44
C ARG A 102 16.15 -7.59 2.53
N CYS A 103 16.26 -8.72 3.20
CA CYS A 103 17.28 -8.98 4.21
C CYS A 103 18.50 -9.64 3.55
N ASN A 104 19.68 -9.01 3.67
CA ASN A 104 20.94 -9.50 3.11
C ASN A 104 20.84 -9.92 1.63
N ARG A 105 20.10 -9.13 0.84
CA ARG A 105 19.73 -9.45 -0.54
C ARG A 105 20.94 -9.57 -1.46
N ASN A 106 21.94 -8.70 -1.31
CA ASN A 106 23.15 -8.72 -2.14
C ASN A 106 24.28 -9.51 -1.49
N LYS A 107 23.98 -10.30 -0.43
CA LYS A 107 24.95 -11.09 0.34
C LYS A 107 26.06 -10.21 0.92
N GLU A 108 25.70 -9.02 1.37
CA GLU A 108 26.61 -8.08 2.03
C GLU A 108 27.23 -8.69 3.30
N ASN A 109 26.49 -9.60 3.95
CA ASN A 109 26.95 -10.39 5.06
C ASN A 109 27.16 -11.87 4.62
N PRO A 110 28.27 -12.50 5.03
CA PRO A 110 28.56 -13.90 4.69
C PRO A 110 27.63 -14.89 5.41
N THR A 111 27.01 -14.48 6.52
CA THR A 111 26.06 -15.28 7.28
C THR A 111 24.62 -14.85 7.00
N PRO A 112 23.65 -15.78 7.06
CA PRO A 112 22.23 -15.44 7.04
C PRO A 112 21.90 -14.37 8.09
N GLN A 113 21.06 -13.42 7.72
CA GLN A 113 20.62 -12.34 8.60
C GLN A 113 19.17 -12.56 9.08
N PRO A 114 18.83 -12.09 10.28
CA PRO A 114 17.53 -12.39 10.88
C PRO A 114 16.40 -11.59 10.24
N VAL A 115 15.27 -12.27 10.06
CA VAL A 115 13.96 -11.68 9.76
C VAL A 115 13.06 -11.95 10.96
N PHE A 116 12.61 -10.89 11.61
CA PHE A 116 11.71 -10.97 12.77
C PHE A 116 10.28 -10.74 12.31
N VAL A 117 9.39 -11.69 12.59
CA VAL A 117 7.95 -11.50 12.42
C VAL A 117 7.34 -11.19 13.78
N VAL A 118 6.66 -10.04 13.89
CA VAL A 118 6.11 -9.55 15.15
C VAL A 118 4.61 -9.35 15.09
N ASP A 119 3.90 -9.78 16.12
CA ASP A 119 2.48 -9.46 16.27
C ASP A 119 2.32 -8.08 16.92
N ILE A 120 1.71 -7.14 16.18
CA ILE A 120 1.45 -5.78 16.66
C ILE A 120 0.16 -5.79 17.48
N GLN A 121 0.26 -5.36 18.74
CA GLN A 121 -0.89 -5.23 19.64
C GLN A 121 -1.80 -4.08 19.19
N ASP A 122 -3.12 -4.26 19.36
CA ASP A 122 -4.15 -3.28 19.02
C ASP A 122 -4.17 -2.81 17.55
N GLU A 123 -3.60 -3.62 16.65
CA GLU A 123 -3.54 -3.34 15.22
C GLU A 123 -4.95 -3.29 14.58
N LYS A 124 -5.28 -2.14 13.98
CA LYS A 124 -6.60 -1.91 13.38
C LYS A 124 -6.64 -2.35 11.91
N LEU A 125 -6.90 -3.63 11.67
CA LEU A 125 -7.02 -4.22 10.32
C LEU A 125 -8.47 -4.24 9.76
N SER A 126 -9.40 -3.45 10.31
CA SER A 126 -10.81 -3.47 9.90
C SER A 126 -11.04 -3.14 8.43
N ARG A 127 -10.14 -2.38 7.81
CA ARG A 127 -10.16 -2.03 6.37
C ARG A 127 -9.20 -2.87 5.51
N LEU A 128 -8.53 -3.86 6.11
CA LEU A 128 -7.53 -4.71 5.46
C LEU A 128 -7.83 -6.19 5.75
N PRO A 129 -9.00 -6.71 5.32
CA PRO A 129 -9.45 -8.06 5.68
C PRO A 129 -8.52 -9.15 5.16
N GLU A 130 -7.90 -8.98 4.00
CA GLU A 130 -6.94 -9.95 3.45
C GLU A 130 -5.69 -10.09 4.32
N ILE A 131 -5.15 -8.96 4.79
CA ILE A 131 -4.00 -8.97 5.71
C ILE A 131 -4.40 -9.61 7.03
N LYS A 132 -5.60 -9.33 7.53
CA LYS A 132 -6.12 -9.95 8.75
C LYS A 132 -6.23 -11.47 8.60
N ASP A 133 -6.88 -11.95 7.53
CA ASP A 133 -7.02 -13.37 7.25
C ASP A 133 -5.65 -14.04 7.09
N GLY A 134 -4.74 -13.42 6.33
CA GLY A 134 -3.36 -13.89 6.17
C GLY A 134 -2.59 -13.95 7.48
N LYS A 135 -2.72 -12.91 8.33
CA LYS A 135 -2.13 -12.86 9.67
C LYS A 135 -2.64 -14.01 10.54
N ASP A 136 -3.94 -14.28 10.56
CA ASP A 136 -4.56 -15.33 11.38
C ASP A 136 -4.08 -16.73 10.94
N VAL A 137 -4.03 -16.97 9.62
CA VAL A 137 -3.52 -18.24 9.06
C VAL A 137 -2.02 -18.41 9.33
N THR A 138 -1.21 -17.37 9.15
CA THR A 138 0.22 -17.41 9.49
C THR A 138 0.45 -17.75 10.96
N ALA A 139 -0.31 -17.14 11.89
CA ALA A 139 -0.23 -17.45 13.32
C ALA A 139 -0.53 -18.93 13.61
N ARG A 140 -1.51 -19.51 12.90
CA ARG A 140 -1.81 -20.94 13.00
C ARG A 140 -0.63 -21.79 12.51
N VAL A 141 -0.12 -21.52 11.32
CA VAL A 141 1.00 -22.26 10.72
C VAL A 141 2.25 -22.20 11.61
N PHE A 142 2.60 -21.02 12.12
CA PHE A 142 3.77 -20.85 12.99
C PHE A 142 3.66 -21.63 14.31
N ARG A 143 2.45 -21.80 14.83
CA ARG A 143 2.20 -22.61 16.03
C ARG A 143 2.37 -24.10 15.76
N GLU A 144 1.92 -24.57 14.60
CA GLU A 144 1.97 -25.99 14.20
C GLU A 144 3.37 -26.42 13.72
N LYS A 145 4.16 -25.51 13.14
CA LYS A 145 5.46 -25.78 12.51
C LYS A 145 6.64 -25.09 13.19
N ARG A 146 6.53 -24.81 14.50
CA ARG A 146 7.46 -23.98 15.27
C ARG A 146 8.93 -24.44 15.23
N ASP A 147 9.17 -25.75 15.11
CA ASP A 147 10.51 -26.34 15.14
C ASP A 147 11.10 -26.62 13.74
N GLY A 148 10.39 -26.22 12.68
CA GLY A 148 10.77 -26.47 11.29
C GLY A 148 11.30 -25.24 10.56
N ASN A 149 11.77 -25.46 9.33
CA ASN A 149 12.04 -24.36 8.40
C ASN A 149 10.71 -23.73 7.94
N LEU A 150 10.39 -22.55 8.47
CA LEU A 150 9.17 -21.81 8.16
C LEU A 150 9.05 -21.36 6.69
N LEU A 151 10.17 -21.38 5.95
CA LEU A 151 10.20 -21.04 4.52
C LEU A 151 10.26 -22.28 3.62
N SER A 152 10.05 -23.49 4.16
CA SER A 152 9.99 -24.70 3.34
C SER A 152 8.71 -24.76 2.52
N ASP A 153 8.79 -25.40 1.35
CA ASP A 153 7.64 -25.60 0.45
C ASP A 153 6.47 -26.30 1.16
N GLU A 154 6.75 -27.22 2.09
CA GLU A 154 5.72 -27.88 2.90
C GLU A 154 4.91 -26.88 3.73
N VAL A 155 5.59 -25.96 4.42
CA VAL A 155 4.95 -24.95 5.28
C VAL A 155 4.20 -23.93 4.42
N ILE A 156 4.76 -23.54 3.28
CA ILE A 156 4.11 -22.63 2.31
C ILE A 156 2.84 -23.27 1.74
N ASN A 157 2.90 -24.53 1.35
CA ASN A 157 1.72 -25.27 0.88
C ASN A 157 0.66 -25.39 1.98
N LEU A 158 1.06 -25.63 3.23
CA LEU A 158 0.15 -25.68 4.37
C LEU A 158 -0.56 -24.33 4.61
N PHE A 159 0.17 -23.22 4.51
CA PHE A 159 -0.40 -21.88 4.58
C PHE A 159 -1.49 -21.68 3.53
N TYR A 160 -1.21 -21.96 2.25
CA TYR A 160 -2.20 -21.79 1.19
C TYR A 160 -3.38 -22.76 1.31
N GLN A 161 -3.13 -23.99 1.77
CA GLN A 161 -4.22 -24.93 2.07
C GLN A 161 -5.17 -24.34 3.10
N TYR A 162 -4.67 -23.82 4.22
CA TYR A 162 -5.53 -23.19 5.24
C TYR A 162 -6.20 -21.91 4.72
N TYR A 163 -5.44 -21.05 4.05
CA TYR A 163 -5.94 -19.79 3.52
C TYR A 163 -7.10 -19.99 2.53
N PHE A 164 -7.00 -20.97 1.62
CA PHE A 164 -8.05 -21.25 0.64
C PHE A 164 -9.14 -22.20 1.16
N PHE A 165 -8.84 -23.07 2.13
CA PHE A 165 -9.84 -23.95 2.74
C PHE A 165 -10.86 -23.15 3.56
N ASP A 166 -10.40 -22.15 4.32
CA ASP A 166 -11.29 -21.24 5.05
C ASP A 166 -12.18 -20.41 4.10
N GLN A 167 -11.73 -20.17 2.87
CA GLN A 167 -12.55 -19.56 1.81
C GLN A 167 -13.61 -20.50 1.23
N GLN A 168 -13.42 -21.82 1.28
CA GLN A 168 -14.35 -22.79 0.68
C GLN A 168 -15.42 -23.32 1.64
N LYS A 169 -15.14 -23.37 2.96
CA LYS A 169 -16.05 -23.97 3.96
C LYS A 169 -16.39 -23.08 5.16
N GLY A 170 -15.84 -21.87 5.22
CA GLY A 170 -15.94 -20.96 6.37
C GLY A 170 -16.73 -19.67 6.12
N LYS A 171 -16.35 -18.59 6.81
CA LYS A 171 -16.99 -17.25 6.73
C LYS A 171 -16.81 -16.54 5.38
N ASN A 172 -15.95 -17.05 4.51
CA ASN A 172 -15.47 -16.39 3.29
C ASN A 172 -15.89 -17.11 1.99
N VAL A 173 -16.94 -17.94 2.04
CA VAL A 173 -17.52 -18.58 0.85
C VAL A 173 -17.93 -17.52 -0.17
N GLY A 174 -17.37 -17.61 -1.38
CA GLY A 174 -17.65 -16.66 -2.46
C GLY A 174 -16.86 -15.34 -2.39
N LYS A 175 -15.77 -15.24 -1.60
CA LYS A 175 -14.94 -14.02 -1.53
C LYS A 175 -14.34 -13.61 -2.90
N MET A 176 -14.09 -14.59 -3.78
CA MET A 176 -13.65 -14.35 -5.17
C MET A 176 -14.81 -14.06 -6.14
N ASP A 177 -16.05 -14.16 -5.65
CA ASP A 177 -17.30 -13.99 -6.40
C ASP A 177 -17.79 -12.55 -6.17
N TYR A 178 -17.09 -11.58 -6.77
CA TYR A 178 -17.37 -10.15 -6.63
C TYR A 178 -18.84 -9.86 -6.93
N LYS A 179 -19.59 -9.33 -5.97
CA LYS A 179 -21.02 -9.05 -6.12
C LYS A 179 -21.27 -7.72 -6.84
N THR A 180 -22.39 -7.62 -7.55
CA THR A 180 -22.90 -6.34 -8.07
C THR A 180 -23.37 -5.43 -6.94
N LYS A 181 -23.49 -4.11 -7.17
CA LYS A 181 -23.89 -3.14 -6.13
C LYS A 181 -25.26 -3.42 -5.53
N ASP A 182 -26.13 -4.11 -6.26
CA ASP A 182 -27.46 -4.51 -5.82
C ASP A 182 -27.52 -5.92 -5.20
N ASP A 183 -26.36 -6.58 -5.06
CA ASP A 183 -26.16 -7.90 -4.43
C ASP A 183 -26.95 -9.06 -5.09
N LYS A 184 -27.50 -8.86 -6.29
CA LYS A 184 -28.34 -9.86 -6.97
C LYS A 184 -27.57 -10.91 -7.77
N THR A 185 -26.34 -10.59 -8.18
CA THR A 185 -25.49 -11.49 -8.96
C THR A 185 -24.02 -11.19 -8.70
N THR A 186 -23.13 -12.00 -9.27
CA THR A 186 -21.69 -11.78 -9.23
C THR A 186 -21.15 -11.38 -10.61
N ILE A 187 -20.02 -10.68 -10.63
CA ILE A 187 -19.25 -10.36 -11.81
C ILE A 187 -18.88 -11.65 -12.56
N TYR A 188 -18.50 -12.71 -11.83
CA TYR A 188 -18.23 -14.02 -12.43
C TYR A 188 -19.47 -14.58 -13.15
N ASN A 189 -20.65 -14.49 -12.55
CA ASN A 189 -21.88 -14.91 -13.22
C ASN A 189 -22.18 -14.04 -14.45
N LEU A 190 -22.02 -12.71 -14.36
CA LEU A 190 -22.18 -11.81 -15.52
C LEU A 190 -21.23 -12.16 -16.67
N LEU A 191 -19.99 -12.58 -16.38
CA LEU A 191 -18.97 -12.96 -17.36
C LEU A 191 -19.11 -14.39 -17.86
N ASN A 192 -19.92 -15.22 -17.22
CA ASN A 192 -20.12 -16.63 -17.57
C ASN A 192 -21.55 -16.90 -18.03
N LYS A 193 -22.42 -17.42 -17.14
CA LYS A 193 -23.76 -17.90 -17.52
C LYS A 193 -24.80 -16.79 -17.61
N ASN A 194 -24.56 -15.68 -16.91
CA ASN A 194 -25.47 -14.56 -16.73
C ASN A 194 -26.94 -15.02 -16.62
N SER A 195 -27.20 -15.91 -15.65
CA SER A 195 -28.48 -16.62 -15.59
C SER A 195 -29.67 -15.65 -15.48
N LEU A 196 -29.51 -14.53 -14.77
CA LEU A 196 -30.54 -13.49 -14.68
C LEU A 196 -30.81 -12.84 -16.04
N GLY A 197 -29.76 -12.48 -16.79
CA GLY A 197 -29.91 -11.91 -18.14
C GLY A 197 -30.56 -12.89 -19.12
N ALA A 198 -30.18 -14.17 -19.06
CA ALA A 198 -30.77 -15.21 -19.89
C ALA A 198 -32.27 -15.42 -19.59
N VAL A 199 -32.65 -15.45 -18.31
CA VAL A 199 -34.07 -15.54 -17.88
C VAL A 199 -34.84 -14.29 -18.30
N ALA A 200 -34.28 -13.10 -18.13
CA ALA A 200 -34.91 -11.85 -18.55
C ALA A 200 -35.14 -11.79 -20.07
N TYR A 201 -34.19 -12.29 -20.87
CA TYR A 201 -34.34 -12.40 -22.32
C TYR A 201 -35.46 -13.35 -22.71
N ARG A 202 -35.50 -14.54 -22.10
CA ARG A 202 -36.53 -15.55 -22.35
C ARG A 202 -37.92 -14.99 -22.06
N ASN A 203 -38.09 -14.32 -20.92
CA ASN A 203 -39.38 -13.74 -20.52
C ASN A 203 -39.88 -12.65 -21.49
N ARG A 204 -38.97 -11.89 -22.13
CA ARG A 204 -39.35 -10.84 -23.09
C ARG A 204 -39.57 -11.34 -24.51
N ASN A 205 -38.84 -12.37 -24.93
CA ASN A 205 -38.80 -12.81 -26.34
C ASN A 205 -39.44 -14.18 -26.57
N ASN A 206 -39.92 -14.83 -25.50
CA ASN A 206 -40.49 -16.18 -25.49
C ASN A 206 -39.61 -17.24 -26.19
N ARG A 207 -38.29 -17.06 -26.13
CA ARG A 207 -37.29 -17.96 -26.73
C ARG A 207 -35.96 -17.90 -25.98
N ASP A 208 -35.17 -18.95 -26.09
CA ASP A 208 -33.83 -18.99 -25.52
C ASP A 208 -32.83 -18.11 -26.26
N TYR A 209 -31.93 -17.49 -25.50
CA TYR A 209 -30.79 -16.77 -26.06
C TYR A 209 -29.77 -17.78 -26.61
N LYS A 210 -29.35 -17.60 -27.87
CA LYS A 210 -28.47 -18.55 -28.59
C LYS A 210 -27.01 -18.10 -28.71
N GLY A 211 -26.62 -16.99 -28.08
CA GLY A 211 -25.25 -16.47 -28.10
C GLY A 211 -24.53 -16.66 -26.76
N LEU A 212 -23.41 -15.96 -26.60
CA LEU A 212 -22.72 -15.81 -25.31
C LEU A 212 -23.55 -14.92 -24.39
N PRO A 213 -24.10 -15.43 -23.27
CA PRO A 213 -24.99 -14.65 -22.42
C PRO A 213 -24.23 -13.60 -21.57
N CYS A 214 -22.92 -13.47 -21.75
CA CYS A 214 -22.04 -12.60 -20.98
C CYS A 214 -22.44 -11.11 -21.10
N ALA A 215 -22.63 -10.45 -19.95
CA ALA A 215 -22.91 -9.02 -19.87
C ALA A 215 -21.62 -8.23 -19.59
N PHE A 216 -20.70 -8.21 -20.57
CA PHE A 216 -19.38 -7.57 -20.42
C PHE A 216 -19.47 -6.10 -20.01
N GLN A 217 -20.37 -5.33 -20.63
CA GLN A 217 -20.54 -3.91 -20.31
C GLN A 217 -21.01 -3.72 -18.86
N THR A 218 -22.07 -4.43 -18.45
CA THR A 218 -22.55 -4.36 -17.06
C THR A 218 -21.50 -4.82 -16.06
N ALA A 219 -20.75 -5.88 -16.38
CA ALA A 219 -19.64 -6.32 -15.54
C ALA A 219 -18.56 -5.24 -15.41
N ALA A 220 -18.22 -4.54 -16.49
CA ALA A 220 -17.24 -3.44 -16.47
C ALA A 220 -17.75 -2.21 -15.70
N ASP A 221 -19.04 -1.89 -15.80
CA ASP A 221 -19.65 -0.74 -15.10
C ASP A 221 -19.83 -1.00 -13.59
N GLU A 222 -20.02 -2.25 -13.20
CA GLU A 222 -20.21 -2.67 -11.81
C GLU A 222 -18.91 -3.04 -11.10
N PHE A 223 -17.90 -3.56 -11.82
CA PHE A 223 -16.63 -3.96 -11.24
C PHE A 223 -15.68 -2.78 -11.05
N SER A 224 -15.05 -2.71 -9.87
CA SER A 224 -13.96 -1.78 -9.58
C SER A 224 -12.77 -2.57 -9.07
N VAL A 225 -11.60 -2.38 -9.70
CA VAL A 225 -10.34 -3.07 -9.28
C VAL A 225 -9.90 -2.61 -7.89
N ILE A 226 -10.14 -1.34 -7.57
CA ILE A 226 -9.84 -0.73 -6.28
C ILE A 226 -11.14 -0.10 -5.79
N ASP A 227 -11.63 -0.56 -4.64
CA ASP A 227 -12.82 0.00 -4.01
C ASP A 227 -12.55 1.42 -3.51
N GLY A 228 -13.48 2.32 -3.83
CA GLY A 228 -13.47 3.71 -3.40
C GLY A 228 -12.82 4.67 -4.39
N ILE A 229 -13.42 5.85 -4.52
CA ILE A 229 -12.90 6.91 -5.38
C ILE A 229 -11.66 7.49 -4.69
N GLN A 230 -10.50 7.21 -5.26
CA GLN A 230 -9.26 7.89 -4.92
C GLN A 230 -9.15 9.16 -5.77
N THR A 231 -8.86 10.27 -5.11
CA THR A 231 -8.62 11.56 -5.75
C THR A 231 -7.14 11.86 -5.68
N GLY A 232 -6.54 12.19 -6.81
CA GLY A 232 -5.16 12.67 -6.86
C GLY A 232 -5.10 14.11 -6.35
N VAL A 233 -4.27 14.34 -5.34
CA VAL A 233 -3.98 15.67 -4.80
C VAL A 233 -2.52 16.01 -5.06
N VAL A 234 -2.28 17.15 -5.69
CA VAL A 234 -0.95 17.70 -5.95
C VAL A 234 -0.38 18.21 -4.65
N VAL A 235 0.83 17.79 -4.31
CA VAL A 235 1.50 18.19 -3.06
C VAL A 235 2.62 19.19 -3.35
N PRO A 236 2.89 20.14 -2.43
CA PRO A 236 3.90 21.18 -2.61
C PRO A 236 5.31 20.60 -2.38
N TYR A 237 5.79 19.80 -3.33
CA TYR A 237 7.11 19.17 -3.29
C TYR A 237 7.89 19.44 -4.58
N GLY A 238 9.18 19.78 -4.45
CA GLY A 238 10.05 20.06 -5.59
C GLY A 238 9.50 21.16 -6.51
N GLU A 239 9.28 20.84 -7.78
CA GLU A 239 8.81 21.80 -8.79
C GLU A 239 7.28 21.91 -8.88
N ALA A 240 6.52 21.25 -7.99
CA ALA A 240 5.06 21.19 -8.08
C ALA A 240 4.40 22.58 -8.14
N LEU A 241 4.83 23.52 -7.29
CA LEU A 241 4.26 24.88 -7.27
C LEU A 241 4.56 25.66 -8.55
N LYS A 242 5.75 25.48 -9.15
CA LYS A 242 6.09 26.08 -10.44
C LYS A 242 5.18 25.56 -11.55
N LEU A 243 4.94 24.25 -11.58
CA LEU A 243 4.04 23.63 -12.56
C LEU A 243 2.59 24.08 -12.38
N VAL A 244 2.13 24.30 -11.15
CA VAL A 244 0.81 24.89 -10.88
C VAL A 244 0.72 26.31 -11.45
N ASP A 245 1.72 27.14 -11.18
CA ASP A 245 1.77 28.51 -11.70
C ASP A 245 1.79 28.53 -13.25
N GLU A 246 2.57 27.63 -13.87
CA GLU A 246 2.62 27.46 -15.33
C GLU A 246 1.27 26.98 -15.89
N PHE A 247 0.57 26.08 -15.20
CA PHE A 247 -0.75 25.59 -15.60
C PHE A 247 -1.79 26.72 -15.61
N GLN A 248 -1.77 27.59 -14.59
CA GLN A 248 -2.71 28.72 -14.49
C GLN A 248 -2.44 29.80 -15.55
N ARG A 249 -1.17 30.01 -15.92
CA ARG A 249 -0.78 30.98 -16.96
C ARG A 249 -1.00 30.45 -18.39
N SER A 250 -0.99 29.13 -18.57
CA SER A 250 -1.16 28.52 -19.88
C SER A 250 -2.63 28.56 -20.32
N HIS A 251 -2.89 28.98 -21.56
CA HIS A 251 -4.23 28.96 -22.15
C HIS A 251 -4.38 27.89 -23.24
N GLU A 252 -3.29 27.24 -23.65
CA GLU A 252 -3.31 26.21 -24.69
C GLU A 252 -3.63 24.83 -24.10
N PRO A 253 -4.65 24.10 -24.60
CA PRO A 253 -5.03 22.79 -24.06
C PRO A 253 -3.90 21.73 -24.11
N LYS A 254 -3.05 21.78 -25.14
CA LYS A 254 -1.92 20.84 -25.30
C LYS A 254 -0.87 21.04 -24.21
N GLU A 255 -0.51 22.28 -23.93
CA GLU A 255 0.45 22.61 -22.87
C GLU A 255 -0.13 22.31 -21.49
N LYS A 256 -1.40 22.63 -21.22
CA LYS A 256 -2.08 22.21 -19.98
C LYS A 256 -2.01 20.69 -19.76
N MET A 257 -2.25 19.89 -20.80
CA MET A 257 -2.14 18.43 -20.72
C MET A 257 -0.71 17.96 -20.45
N ARG A 258 0.29 18.59 -21.05
CA ARG A 258 1.72 18.30 -20.80
C ARG A 258 2.09 18.59 -19.35
N ILE A 259 1.67 19.73 -18.82
CA ILE A 259 1.90 20.14 -17.43
C ILE A 259 1.22 19.15 -16.48
N LEU A 260 -0.04 18.78 -16.72
CA LEU A 260 -0.73 17.77 -15.91
C LEU A 260 0.01 16.42 -15.87
N LYS A 261 0.54 15.96 -17.00
CA LYS A 261 1.38 14.74 -17.04
C LYS A 261 2.64 14.89 -16.20
N GLN A 262 3.31 16.04 -16.27
CA GLN A 262 4.49 16.31 -15.46
C GLN A 262 4.15 16.41 -13.96
N MET A 263 2.96 16.91 -13.62
CA MET A 263 2.50 17.03 -12.24
C MET A 263 2.18 15.69 -11.58
N GLN A 264 1.91 14.62 -12.35
CA GLN A 264 1.59 13.30 -11.79
C GLN A 264 2.67 12.76 -10.83
N LYS A 265 3.95 13.12 -11.05
CA LYS A 265 5.04 12.72 -10.13
C LYS A 265 5.00 13.42 -8.77
N TYR A 266 4.20 14.49 -8.65
CA TYR A 266 3.98 15.27 -7.44
C TYR A 266 2.55 15.08 -6.90
N THR A 267 1.88 13.98 -7.26
CA THR A 267 0.51 13.69 -6.82
C THR A 267 0.49 12.54 -5.81
N VAL A 268 -0.30 12.67 -4.76
CA VAL A 268 -0.64 11.60 -3.82
C VAL A 268 -2.10 11.22 -4.01
N SER A 269 -2.38 9.92 -4.10
CA SER A 269 -3.75 9.40 -4.17
C SER A 269 -4.36 9.29 -2.77
N ILE A 270 -5.47 9.98 -2.55
CA ILE A 270 -6.16 10.03 -1.25
C ILE A 270 -7.58 9.49 -1.43
N TYR A 271 -8.03 8.64 -0.49
CA TYR A 271 -9.42 8.19 -0.48
C TYR A 271 -10.38 9.33 -0.13
N SER A 272 -11.59 9.32 -0.68
CA SER A 272 -12.59 10.38 -0.50
C SER A 272 -12.84 10.77 0.97
N ASN A 273 -12.88 9.80 1.89
CA ASN A 273 -13.03 10.05 3.33
C ASN A 273 -11.86 10.82 3.96
N CYS A 274 -10.64 10.55 3.52
CA CYS A 274 -9.46 11.30 3.96
C CYS A 274 -9.43 12.69 3.32
N LEU A 275 -9.94 12.83 2.09
CA LEU A 275 -10.08 14.14 1.46
C LEU A 275 -11.02 15.04 2.28
N ASP A 276 -12.12 14.48 2.82
CA ASP A 276 -13.04 15.23 3.70
C ASP A 276 -12.37 15.77 4.97
N GLU A 277 -11.45 15.01 5.57
CA GLU A 277 -10.65 15.44 6.73
C GLU A 277 -9.70 16.59 6.36
N ILE A 278 -9.13 16.56 5.16
CA ILE A 278 -8.11 17.50 4.67
C ILE A 278 -8.73 18.62 3.82
N LYS A 279 -10.06 18.69 3.66
CA LYS A 279 -10.77 19.69 2.83
C LYS A 279 -10.39 21.13 3.17
N LYS A 280 -10.07 21.43 4.44
CA LYS A 280 -9.62 22.76 4.87
C LYS A 280 -8.22 23.13 4.35
N GLY A 281 -7.40 22.12 4.05
CA GLY A 281 -6.04 22.24 3.55
C GLY A 281 -5.88 21.91 2.07
N ALA A 282 -6.96 21.64 1.33
CA ALA A 282 -6.89 21.35 -0.11
C ALA A 282 -7.76 22.34 -0.90
N SER A 283 -7.16 22.96 -1.92
CA SER A 283 -7.82 23.95 -2.78
C SER A 283 -8.00 23.39 -4.20
N LEU A 284 -9.15 23.64 -4.81
CA LEU A 284 -9.43 23.23 -6.19
C LEU A 284 -8.91 24.29 -7.16
N VAL A 285 -7.94 23.93 -7.99
CA VAL A 285 -7.31 24.82 -8.98
C VAL A 285 -8.01 24.67 -10.33
N ASP A 286 -8.53 25.78 -10.87
CA ASP A 286 -9.23 25.86 -12.17
C ASP A 286 -10.29 24.77 -12.40
N GLY A 287 -10.93 24.28 -11.33
CA GLY A 287 -11.89 23.17 -11.40
C GLY A 287 -11.30 21.83 -11.88
N THR A 288 -9.97 21.71 -11.97
CA THR A 288 -9.30 20.60 -12.65
C THR A 288 -8.64 19.62 -11.68
N PHE A 289 -7.90 20.10 -10.68
CA PHE A 289 -7.20 19.26 -9.71
C PHE A 289 -7.11 19.93 -8.33
N TYR A 290 -6.87 19.13 -7.29
CA TYR A 290 -6.67 19.63 -5.93
C TYR A 290 -5.19 19.91 -5.67
N LEU A 291 -4.90 21.07 -5.09
CA LEU A 291 -3.59 21.45 -4.55
C LEU A 291 -3.64 21.45 -3.02
N LEU A 292 -2.72 20.72 -2.40
CA LEU A 292 -2.57 20.65 -0.96
C LEU A 292 -1.78 21.86 -0.42
N SER A 293 -2.22 22.38 0.72
CA SER A 293 -1.49 23.40 1.49
C SER A 293 -0.15 22.85 1.98
N PRO A 294 0.92 23.67 1.98
CA PRO A 294 2.21 23.33 2.60
C PRO A 294 2.09 22.80 4.04
N ASP A 295 1.08 23.25 4.80
CA ASP A 295 0.90 22.85 6.21
C ASP A 295 0.56 21.37 6.39
N TYR A 296 0.13 20.68 5.32
CA TYR A 296 -0.31 19.30 5.34
C TYR A 296 0.67 18.35 4.63
N TYR A 297 1.83 18.84 4.18
CA TYR A 297 2.85 18.01 3.55
C TYR A 297 4.21 18.21 4.17
N ASP A 298 4.68 17.19 4.88
CA ASP A 298 6.03 17.11 5.41
C ASP A 298 7.01 16.74 4.30
N ALA A 299 7.68 17.75 3.76
CA ALA A 299 8.63 17.61 2.66
C ALA A 299 9.97 16.99 3.07
N GLU A 300 10.24 16.88 4.37
CA GLU A 300 11.52 16.40 4.90
C GLU A 300 11.49 14.91 5.21
N GLU A 301 10.39 14.42 5.82
CA GLU A 301 10.36 13.06 6.36
C GLU A 301 9.13 12.25 5.92
N GLN A 302 7.91 12.69 6.28
CA GLN A 302 6.75 11.78 6.29
C GLN A 302 5.72 11.97 5.16
N GLY A 303 5.82 13.02 4.35
CA GLY A 303 4.86 13.34 3.30
C GLY A 303 3.51 13.82 3.85
N LEU A 304 2.41 13.33 3.26
CA LEU A 304 1.05 13.75 3.61
C LEU A 304 0.74 13.56 5.11
N LYS A 305 0.31 14.64 5.77
CA LYS A 305 -0.21 14.66 7.15
C LYS A 305 -1.72 14.87 7.13
N ARG A 306 -2.40 14.34 8.16
CA ARG A 306 -3.86 14.54 8.34
C ARG A 306 -4.20 15.79 9.13
N GLU A 307 -3.25 16.29 9.91
CA GLU A 307 -3.37 17.49 10.73
C GLU A 307 -2.32 18.51 10.29
N ALA A 308 -2.65 19.80 10.42
CA ALA A 308 -1.76 20.88 10.02
C ALA A 308 -0.54 20.94 10.95
N MET A 309 0.66 20.96 10.36
CA MET A 309 1.94 21.02 11.10
C MET A 309 2.06 22.26 11.99
N PHE A 310 1.47 23.40 11.60
CA PHE A 310 1.57 24.68 12.31
C PHE A 310 0.45 24.99 13.31
N SER A 311 -0.39 23.99 13.66
CA SER A 311 -1.45 24.18 14.66
C SER A 311 -0.94 24.36 16.10
N PHE A 312 0.36 24.22 16.35
CA PHE A 312 0.98 24.34 17.69
C PHE A 312 1.66 25.70 17.96
N LEU A 313 1.64 26.66 17.03
CA LEU A 313 2.26 27.99 17.25
C LEU A 313 1.28 29.08 17.71
N ASN A 314 -0.01 28.75 17.88
CA ASN A 314 -1.02 29.64 18.45
C ASN A 314 -1.73 28.95 19.62
N ALA A 315 -1.05 28.83 20.75
CA ALA A 315 -1.65 28.57 22.06
C ALA A 315 -0.94 29.41 23.12
#